data_AF-A0A2V7KTJ1-F1
#
_entry.id   AF-A0A2V7KTJ1-F1
#
_cell.length_a   1.000
_cell.length_b   1.000
_cell.length_c   1.000
_cell.angle_alpha   90.00
_cell.angle_beta   90.00
_cell.angle_gamma   90.00
#
_symmetry.space_group_name_H-M   'P 1'
#
loop_
_entity.id
_entity.type
_entity.pdbx_description
1 polymer ?
#
loop_
_entity_poly.entity_id
_entity_poly.type
_entity_poly.pdbx_seq_one_letter_code
_entity_poly.pdbx_strand_id
1 'polypeptide(L)'
;MTEYREADFSRLKTVPVAKRPNKVDASLLARPPQSSDRSFTAFLDALPAILAAQDLRYVVDQIVAAAGKRAIVAMLGGHVIKVGLGPLLIALMERRAITAIAMNGSAAIHDFELAAFGGTSEDVAAGLGDGTFGMAEETGREMNAALARGANAQQGAGEALSEYLSARKELPGREVSVLLASRASGVPVTVHAALGAEIIHQHPTADGAAIGATSHRDFKRLAGILPDLDGGGVVLNLGSAVLMPEVFLKALTVARNLNGGRPKNFTACDCDMQRHYRPRVNVVERPTLAGGRGIQLTGHHEILFPMIAWAVLAKLGK
;
A
#
# COMPACT_ATOMS: atom_id res chain seq x y z
N MET A 1 39.26 32.74 12.89
CA MET A 1 37.90 33.10 13.37
C MET A 1 37.06 33.38 12.15
N THR A 2 36.08 32.53 11.84
CA THR A 2 35.16 32.75 10.73
C THR A 2 34.13 33.80 11.12
N GLU A 3 34.06 34.91 10.40
CA GLU A 3 33.07 35.98 10.56
C GLU A 3 31.69 35.53 10.06
N TYR A 4 31.05 34.60 10.77
CA TYR A 4 29.66 34.27 10.49
C TYR A 4 28.75 35.32 11.15
N ARG A 5 27.89 35.95 10.34
CA ARG A 5 26.91 36.92 10.82
C ARG A 5 25.79 36.18 11.55
N GLU A 6 25.70 36.40 12.86
CA GLU A 6 24.58 35.92 13.67
C GLU A 6 23.41 36.91 13.58
N ALA A 7 22.18 36.39 13.70
CA ALA A 7 21.00 37.23 13.82
C ALA A 7 20.94 37.81 15.23
N ASP A 8 20.76 39.13 15.34
CA ASP A 8 20.57 39.80 16.62
C ASP A 8 19.14 39.58 17.14
N PHE A 9 19.00 38.58 18.01
CA PHE A 9 17.71 38.21 18.60
C PHE A 9 17.14 39.28 19.54
N SER A 10 17.93 40.27 20.00
CA SER A 10 17.41 41.38 20.83
C SER A 10 16.38 42.24 20.08
N ARG A 11 16.35 42.15 18.74
CA ARG A 11 15.44 42.90 17.87
C ARG A 11 14.15 42.17 17.53
N LEU A 12 13.95 40.94 18.02
CA LEU A 12 12.72 40.18 17.78
C LEU A 12 11.54 40.82 18.49
N LYS A 13 10.40 40.95 17.78
CA LYS A 13 9.13 41.35 18.38
C LYS A 13 8.35 40.10 18.77
N THR A 14 8.03 39.98 20.05
CA THR A 14 7.21 38.89 20.57
C THR A 14 5.73 39.27 20.54
N VAL A 15 4.84 38.27 20.57
CA VAL A 15 3.39 38.47 20.61
C VAL A 15 2.79 37.75 21.83
N PRO A 16 1.86 38.37 22.58
CA PRO A 16 1.18 37.70 23.69
C PRO A 16 0.33 36.52 23.21
N VAL A 17 0.28 35.44 24.00
CA VAL A 17 -0.50 34.24 23.67
C VAL A 17 -1.98 34.54 23.43
N ALA A 18 -2.55 35.53 24.12
CA ALA A 18 -3.95 35.95 23.95
C ALA A 18 -4.27 36.47 22.55
N LYS A 19 -3.27 36.91 21.78
CA LYS A 19 -3.42 37.39 20.40
C LYS A 19 -3.10 36.31 19.35
N ARG A 20 -2.65 35.13 19.77
CA ARG A 20 -2.30 34.01 18.89
C ARG A 20 -3.43 32.98 18.88
N PRO A 21 -4.08 32.70 17.74
CA PRO A 21 -5.02 31.58 17.66
C PRO A 21 -4.28 30.26 17.89
N ASN A 22 -4.69 29.52 18.92
CA ASN A 22 -4.17 28.19 19.18
C ASN A 22 -5.00 27.16 18.42
N LYS A 23 -4.33 26.23 17.73
CA LYS A 23 -4.99 25.12 17.02
C LYS A 23 -5.26 23.90 17.91
N VAL A 24 -4.78 23.94 19.16
CA VAL A 24 -4.85 22.83 20.10
C VAL A 24 -5.30 23.36 21.45
N ASP A 25 -6.30 22.71 22.03
CA ASP A 25 -6.77 22.91 23.39
C ASP A 25 -6.90 21.55 24.12
N ALA A 26 -7.27 21.59 25.41
CA ALA A 26 -7.32 20.42 26.27
C ALA A 26 -8.27 19.32 25.78
N SER A 27 -9.29 19.65 24.98
CA SER A 27 -10.24 18.67 24.45
C SER A 27 -9.62 17.70 23.45
N LEU A 28 -8.51 18.07 22.81
CA LEU A 28 -7.81 17.23 21.83
C LEU A 28 -6.78 16.29 22.46
N LEU A 29 -6.52 16.42 23.76
CA LEU A 29 -5.48 15.66 24.45
C LEU A 29 -5.91 14.21 24.65
N ALA A 30 -4.91 13.34 24.69
CA ALA A 30 -5.09 11.94 25.03
C ALA A 30 -5.55 11.78 26.49
N ARG A 31 -6.21 10.66 26.78
CA ARG A 31 -6.60 10.28 28.15
C ARG A 31 -5.74 9.10 28.63
N PRO A 32 -5.39 9.02 29.92
CA PRO A 32 -4.70 7.86 30.45
C PRO A 32 -5.62 6.62 30.38
N PRO A 33 -5.07 5.39 30.26
CA PRO A 33 -5.86 4.17 30.32
C PRO A 33 -6.66 4.09 31.63
N GLN A 34 -7.95 3.79 31.52
CA GLN A 34 -8.81 3.62 32.69
C GLN A 34 -8.71 2.18 33.21
N SER A 35 -8.73 2.01 34.53
CA SER A 35 -8.73 0.67 35.15
C SER A 35 -10.05 -0.06 34.96
N SER A 36 -11.15 0.68 34.79
CA SER A 36 -12.51 0.17 34.64
C SER A 36 -12.83 -0.36 33.23
N ASP A 37 -12.15 0.14 32.20
CA ASP A 37 -12.37 -0.29 30.82
C ASP A 37 -11.03 -0.39 30.08
N ARG A 38 -10.67 -1.63 29.71
CA ARG A 38 -9.43 -1.99 29.01
C ARG A 38 -9.71 -2.50 27.58
N SER A 39 -10.89 -2.20 27.05
CA SER A 39 -11.28 -2.55 25.69
C SER A 39 -10.46 -1.80 24.64
N PHE A 40 -10.44 -2.34 23.41
CA PHE A 40 -9.81 -1.65 22.28
C PHE A 40 -10.52 -0.34 21.93
N THR A 41 -11.84 -0.27 22.11
CA THR A 41 -12.63 0.96 21.94
C THR A 41 -12.16 2.03 22.92
N ALA A 42 -12.02 1.69 24.20
CA ALA A 42 -11.51 2.63 25.20
C ALA A 42 -10.09 3.13 24.86
N PHE A 43 -9.22 2.26 24.33
CA PHE A 43 -7.91 2.68 23.82
C PHE A 43 -8.03 3.65 22.64
N LEU A 44 -8.84 3.31 21.63
CA LEU A 44 -9.03 4.14 20.44
C LEU A 44 -9.60 5.51 20.80
N ASP A 45 -10.55 5.57 21.74
CA ASP A 45 -11.19 6.79 22.25
C ASP A 45 -10.27 7.63 23.15
N ALA A 46 -9.28 7.00 23.78
CA ALA A 46 -8.27 7.67 24.58
C ALA A 46 -7.16 8.35 23.75
N LEU A 47 -7.00 8.01 22.46
CA LEU A 47 -6.05 8.68 21.57
C LEU A 47 -6.39 10.18 21.43
N PRO A 48 -5.38 11.04 21.16
CA PRO A 48 -5.64 12.46 20.95
C PRO A 48 -6.44 12.67 19.66
N ALA A 49 -7.43 13.57 19.68
CA ALA A 49 -8.30 13.87 18.54
C ALA A 49 -7.62 14.84 17.55
N ILE A 50 -6.39 14.56 17.13
CA ILE A 50 -5.62 15.44 16.25
C ILE A 50 -4.66 14.67 15.34
N LEU A 51 -4.37 15.23 14.16
CA LEU A 51 -3.39 14.69 13.21
C LEU A 51 -3.68 13.20 12.89
N ALA A 52 -2.64 12.37 12.86
CA ALA A 52 -2.75 10.96 12.45
C ALA A 52 -3.72 10.12 13.30
N ALA A 53 -3.91 10.45 14.59
CA ALA A 53 -4.87 9.75 15.42
C ALA A 53 -6.33 10.09 15.03
N GLN A 54 -6.59 11.33 14.64
CA GLN A 54 -7.88 11.73 14.06
C GLN A 54 -8.08 11.09 12.67
N ASP A 55 -7.04 11.05 11.84
CA ASP A 55 -7.10 10.42 10.51
C ASP A 55 -7.38 8.91 10.63
N LEU A 56 -6.79 8.23 11.61
CA LEU A 56 -7.06 6.81 11.89
C LEU A 56 -8.53 6.58 12.23
N ARG A 57 -9.09 7.36 13.17
CA ARG A 57 -10.52 7.27 13.52
C ARG A 57 -11.41 7.52 12.32
N TYR A 58 -11.10 8.56 11.54
CA TYR A 58 -11.84 8.87 10.31
C TYR A 58 -11.84 7.68 9.34
N VAL A 59 -10.68 7.07 9.07
CA VAL A 59 -10.61 5.90 8.17
C VAL A 59 -11.42 4.73 8.70
N VAL A 60 -11.35 4.45 10.01
CA VAL A 60 -12.17 3.41 10.65
C VAL A 60 -13.66 3.69 10.44
N ASP A 61 -14.12 4.92 10.70
CA ASP A 61 -15.52 5.32 10.53
C ASP A 61 -15.98 5.17 9.06
N GLN A 62 -15.13 5.52 8.10
CA GLN A 62 -15.43 5.38 6.67
C GLN A 62 -15.52 3.91 6.25
N ILE A 63 -14.64 3.04 6.75
CA ILE A 63 -14.72 1.59 6.50
C ILE A 63 -16.02 1.03 7.08
N VAL A 64 -16.38 1.38 8.31
CA VAL A 64 -17.62 0.94 8.97
C VAL A 64 -18.86 1.46 8.22
N ALA A 65 -18.84 2.71 7.75
CA ALA A 65 -19.94 3.29 6.99
C ALA A 65 -20.13 2.64 5.62
N ALA A 66 -19.02 2.25 4.96
CA ALA A 66 -19.01 1.58 3.67
C ALA A 66 -19.38 0.09 3.75
N ALA A 67 -19.13 -0.56 4.88
CA ALA A 67 -19.26 -2.01 5.04
C ALA A 67 -20.66 -2.50 4.64
N GLY A 68 -20.69 -3.47 3.72
CA GLY A 68 -21.94 -4.04 3.17
C GLY A 68 -22.77 -3.10 2.29
N LYS A 69 -22.30 -1.89 1.97
CA LYS A 69 -23.03 -0.88 1.18
C LYS A 69 -22.26 -0.36 -0.04
N ARG A 70 -20.93 -0.23 0.08
CA ARG A 70 -20.01 0.30 -0.93
C ARG A 70 -18.79 -0.59 -1.06
N ALA A 71 -18.03 -0.40 -2.14
CA ALA A 71 -16.77 -1.12 -2.27
C ALA A 71 -15.76 -0.66 -1.21
N ILE A 72 -15.05 -1.63 -0.64
CA ILE A 72 -13.86 -1.43 0.17
C ILE A 72 -12.74 -2.27 -0.45
N VAL A 73 -11.87 -1.60 -1.21
CA VAL A 73 -10.82 -2.22 -2.02
C VAL A 73 -9.51 -2.20 -1.24
N ALA A 74 -8.96 -3.37 -0.91
CA ALA A 74 -7.65 -3.50 -0.29
C ALA A 74 -6.59 -3.85 -1.34
N MET A 75 -5.64 -2.95 -1.53
CA MET A 75 -4.50 -3.14 -2.42
C MET A 75 -3.29 -3.59 -1.62
N LEU A 76 -2.70 -4.73 -1.97
CA LEU A 76 -1.73 -5.44 -1.14
C LEU A 76 -0.37 -5.52 -1.82
N GLY A 77 0.68 -5.19 -1.06
CA GLY A 77 2.05 -5.60 -1.37
C GLY A 77 2.52 -6.79 -0.51
N GLY A 78 3.60 -7.44 -0.96
CA GLY A 78 4.08 -8.70 -0.39
C GLY A 78 4.33 -8.69 1.11
N HIS A 79 4.81 -7.57 1.66
CA HIS A 79 5.14 -7.47 3.07
C HIS A 79 3.92 -7.67 3.99
N VAL A 80 2.71 -7.32 3.53
CA VAL A 80 1.46 -7.51 4.30
C VAL A 80 1.20 -8.98 4.58
N ILE A 81 1.37 -9.83 3.56
CA ILE A 81 1.18 -11.27 3.71
C ILE A 81 2.34 -11.89 4.47
N LYS A 82 3.58 -11.51 4.12
CA LYS A 82 4.82 -11.99 4.75
C LYS A 82 4.79 -11.85 6.28
N VAL A 83 4.27 -10.75 6.82
CA VAL A 83 4.24 -10.50 8.28
C VAL A 83 2.98 -11.05 8.96
N GLY A 84 2.22 -11.91 8.28
CA GLY A 84 1.13 -12.68 8.89
C GLY A 84 -0.19 -11.93 9.03
N LEU A 85 -0.46 -10.90 8.22
CA LEU A 85 -1.72 -10.13 8.31
C LEU A 85 -2.88 -10.75 7.53
N GLY A 86 -2.66 -11.87 6.83
CA GLY A 86 -3.68 -12.62 6.09
C GLY A 86 -4.98 -12.87 6.90
N PRO A 87 -4.91 -13.44 8.12
CA PRO A 87 -6.09 -13.68 8.96
C PRO A 87 -6.91 -12.43 9.28
N LEU A 88 -6.28 -11.25 9.38
CA LEU A 88 -6.99 -10.00 9.61
C LEU A 88 -7.75 -9.54 8.37
N LEU A 89 -7.14 -9.71 7.18
CA LEU A 89 -7.82 -9.44 5.91
C LEU A 89 -9.03 -10.36 5.75
N ILE A 90 -8.90 -11.64 6.10
CA ILE A 90 -9.98 -12.64 6.07
C ILE A 90 -11.12 -12.22 6.99
N ALA A 91 -10.84 -11.89 8.25
CA ALA A 91 -11.85 -11.42 9.20
C ALA A 91 -12.59 -10.15 8.72
N LEU A 92 -11.92 -9.27 7.98
CA LEU A 92 -12.54 -8.09 7.38
C LEU A 92 -13.40 -8.45 6.15
N MET A 93 -12.98 -9.42 5.34
CA MET A 93 -13.78 -9.94 4.22
C MET A 93 -15.09 -10.58 4.72
N GLU A 94 -15.03 -11.43 5.74
CA GLU A 94 -16.20 -12.09 6.35
C GLU A 94 -17.24 -11.08 6.84
N ARG A 95 -16.78 -9.90 7.29
CA ARG A 95 -17.63 -8.82 7.80
C ARG A 95 -18.03 -7.81 6.71
N ARG A 96 -17.69 -8.07 5.44
CA ARG A 96 -17.87 -7.14 4.32
C ARG A 96 -17.24 -5.77 4.54
N ALA A 97 -16.20 -5.73 5.38
CA ALA A 97 -15.34 -4.57 5.62
C ALA A 97 -14.13 -4.52 4.68
N ILE A 98 -13.94 -5.58 3.88
CA ILE A 98 -13.19 -5.60 2.63
C ILE A 98 -14.08 -6.34 1.62
N THR A 99 -14.25 -5.77 0.43
CA THR A 99 -15.13 -6.32 -0.61
C THR A 99 -14.41 -6.58 -1.93
N ALA A 100 -13.14 -6.22 -2.04
CA ALA A 100 -12.26 -6.59 -3.14
C ALA A 100 -10.80 -6.57 -2.71
N ILE A 101 -10.00 -7.50 -3.24
CA ILE A 101 -8.56 -7.60 -3.05
C ILE A 101 -7.86 -7.33 -4.37
N ALA A 102 -6.81 -6.50 -4.35
CA ALA A 102 -5.92 -6.33 -5.49
C ALA A 102 -4.46 -6.50 -5.03
N MET A 103 -3.77 -7.50 -5.53
CA MET A 103 -2.43 -7.89 -5.09
C MET A 103 -1.39 -7.52 -6.14
N ASN A 104 -0.20 -7.12 -5.72
CA ASN A 104 0.98 -7.33 -6.58
C ASN A 104 1.39 -8.80 -6.56
N GLY A 105 2.22 -9.23 -7.51
CA GLY A 105 2.60 -10.64 -7.58
C GLY A 105 3.42 -11.12 -6.38
N SER A 106 4.20 -10.27 -5.71
CA SER A 106 4.88 -10.66 -4.46
C SER A 106 3.88 -11.03 -3.34
N ALA A 107 2.77 -10.30 -3.20
CA ALA A 107 1.71 -10.69 -2.27
C ALA A 107 1.05 -12.00 -2.67
N ALA A 108 0.81 -12.21 -3.97
CA ALA A 108 0.24 -13.46 -4.47
C ALA A 108 1.16 -14.67 -4.22
N ILE A 109 2.49 -14.50 -4.40
CA ILE A 109 3.48 -15.55 -4.14
C ILE A 109 3.51 -15.90 -2.66
N HIS A 110 3.62 -14.91 -1.78
CA HIS A 110 3.62 -15.16 -0.33
C HIS A 110 2.34 -15.86 0.13
N ASP A 111 1.19 -15.46 -0.40
CA ASP A 111 -0.10 -16.10 -0.07
C ASP A 111 -0.17 -17.54 -0.60
N PHE A 112 0.27 -17.75 -1.83
CA PHE A 112 0.30 -19.05 -2.48
C PHE A 112 1.21 -20.03 -1.73
N GLU A 113 2.43 -19.62 -1.37
CA GLU A 113 3.38 -20.46 -0.64
C GLU A 113 2.88 -20.79 0.76
N LEU A 114 2.32 -19.83 1.49
CA LEU A 114 1.67 -20.10 2.77
C LEU A 114 0.55 -21.14 2.61
N ALA A 115 -0.34 -20.95 1.63
CA ALA A 115 -1.45 -21.86 1.37
C ALA A 115 -0.96 -23.29 1.04
N ALA A 116 -0.04 -23.39 0.08
CA ALA A 116 0.40 -24.63 -0.54
C ALA A 116 1.42 -25.40 0.31
N PHE A 117 2.34 -24.70 0.97
CA PHE A 117 3.52 -25.28 1.60
C PHE A 117 3.64 -24.96 3.10
N GLY A 118 2.82 -24.04 3.62
CA GLY A 118 2.75 -23.73 5.06
C GLY A 118 3.79 -22.73 5.52
N GLY A 119 4.61 -22.20 4.61
CA GLY A 119 5.66 -21.23 4.88
C GLY A 119 5.99 -20.42 3.63
N THR A 120 6.62 -19.26 3.82
CA THR A 120 7.05 -18.36 2.73
C THR A 120 8.22 -17.52 3.21
N SER A 121 8.83 -16.73 2.31
CA SER A 121 9.98 -15.85 2.54
C SER A 121 11.29 -16.63 2.74
N GLU A 122 11.95 -16.93 1.63
CA GLU A 122 13.33 -17.42 1.59
C GLU A 122 14.37 -16.40 2.08
N ASP A 123 15.60 -16.87 2.33
CA ASP A 123 16.75 -16.01 2.63
C ASP A 123 17.32 -15.41 1.35
N VAL A 124 16.93 -14.17 1.08
CA VAL A 124 17.34 -13.41 -0.10
C VAL A 124 18.86 -13.24 -0.18
N ALA A 125 19.53 -12.98 0.95
CA ALA A 125 20.96 -12.68 0.94
C ALA A 125 21.78 -13.93 0.59
N ALA A 126 21.40 -15.08 1.17
CA ALA A 126 22.02 -16.36 0.83
C ALA A 126 21.77 -16.73 -0.63
N GLY A 127 20.51 -16.69 -1.08
CA GLY A 127 20.14 -17.12 -2.43
C GLY A 127 20.66 -16.21 -3.56
N LEU A 128 20.89 -14.92 -3.29
CA LEU A 128 21.56 -14.03 -4.25
C LEU A 128 23.06 -14.39 -4.42
N GLY A 129 23.68 -14.96 -3.39
CA GLY A 129 25.09 -15.33 -3.41
C GLY A 129 25.39 -16.52 -4.31
N ASP A 130 24.47 -17.49 -4.37
CA ASP A 130 24.63 -18.74 -5.14
C ASP A 130 23.66 -18.88 -6.33
N GLY A 131 22.75 -17.92 -6.52
CA GLY A 131 21.78 -17.91 -7.62
C GLY A 131 20.52 -18.72 -7.37
N THR A 132 20.30 -19.22 -6.14
CA THR A 132 19.09 -19.98 -5.78
C THR A 132 17.89 -19.09 -5.42
N PHE A 133 18.08 -17.78 -5.24
CA PHE A 133 17.00 -16.86 -4.87
C PHE A 133 15.86 -16.88 -5.91
N GLY A 134 14.68 -17.27 -5.45
CA GLY A 134 13.48 -17.35 -6.28
C GLY A 134 13.43 -18.56 -7.21
N MET A 135 14.29 -19.57 -7.00
CA MET A 135 14.38 -20.78 -7.82
C MET A 135 13.62 -21.98 -7.24
N ALA A 136 12.69 -21.75 -6.31
CA ALA A 136 11.82 -22.81 -5.78
C ALA A 136 10.98 -23.44 -6.91
N GLU A 137 11.28 -24.71 -7.20
CA GLU A 137 10.71 -25.47 -8.31
C GLU A 137 9.18 -25.59 -8.19
N GLU A 138 8.67 -25.96 -7.01
CA GLU A 138 7.23 -26.11 -6.78
C GLU A 138 6.48 -24.79 -6.95
N THR A 139 6.98 -23.69 -6.35
CA THR A 139 6.36 -22.37 -6.45
C THR A 139 6.25 -21.92 -7.92
N GLY A 140 7.36 -21.97 -8.65
CA GLY A 140 7.41 -21.55 -10.05
C GLY A 140 6.55 -22.43 -10.96
N ARG A 141 6.73 -23.76 -10.90
CA ARG A 141 5.99 -24.72 -11.74
C ARG A 141 4.48 -24.61 -11.53
N GLU A 142 4.03 -24.54 -10.29
CA GLU A 142 2.60 -24.57 -10.00
C GLU A 142 1.88 -23.25 -10.28
N MET A 143 2.46 -22.12 -9.89
CA MET A 143 1.87 -20.81 -10.19
C MET A 143 1.84 -20.56 -11.70
N ASN A 144 2.91 -20.89 -12.43
CA ASN A 144 2.90 -20.76 -13.90
C ASN A 144 1.86 -21.70 -14.55
N ALA A 145 1.70 -22.92 -14.04
CA ALA A 145 0.63 -23.82 -14.52
C ALA A 145 -0.77 -23.26 -14.25
N ALA A 146 -0.98 -22.60 -13.10
CA ALA A 146 -2.23 -21.92 -12.78
C ALA A 146 -2.49 -20.77 -13.77
N LEU A 147 -1.51 -19.91 -14.01
CA LEU A 147 -1.64 -18.78 -14.94
C LEU A 147 -1.89 -19.26 -16.39
N ALA A 148 -1.21 -20.30 -16.85
CA ALA A 148 -1.43 -20.89 -18.17
C ALA A 148 -2.87 -21.43 -18.33
N ARG A 149 -3.37 -22.15 -17.31
CA ARG A 149 -4.78 -22.61 -17.29
C ARG A 149 -5.74 -21.42 -17.28
N GLY A 150 -5.46 -20.41 -16.46
CA GLY A 150 -6.26 -19.19 -16.37
C GLY A 150 -6.36 -18.46 -17.70
N ALA A 151 -5.25 -18.30 -18.42
CA ALA A 151 -5.23 -17.69 -19.75
C ALA A 151 -6.14 -18.44 -20.74
N ASN A 152 -6.05 -19.77 -20.77
CA ASN A 152 -6.91 -20.61 -21.62
C ASN A 152 -8.39 -20.53 -21.22
N ALA A 153 -8.68 -20.42 -19.91
CA ALA A 153 -10.03 -20.30 -19.36
C ALA A 153 -10.55 -18.84 -19.36
N GLN A 154 -9.81 -17.87 -19.91
CA GLN A 154 -10.15 -16.44 -19.89
C GLN A 154 -10.31 -15.85 -18.47
N GLN A 155 -9.67 -16.47 -17.48
CA GLN A 155 -9.60 -16.00 -16.11
C GLN A 155 -8.48 -14.97 -15.94
N GLY A 156 -8.60 -14.18 -14.89
CA GLY A 156 -7.51 -13.37 -14.37
C GLY A 156 -6.61 -14.15 -13.43
N ALA A 157 -5.45 -13.60 -13.09
CA ALA A 157 -4.44 -14.28 -12.30
C ALA A 157 -4.93 -14.62 -10.88
N GLY A 158 -5.66 -13.72 -10.21
CA GLY A 158 -6.22 -13.98 -8.89
C GLY A 158 -7.19 -15.16 -8.86
N GLU A 159 -8.11 -15.22 -9.83
CA GLU A 159 -9.01 -16.37 -9.98
C GLU A 159 -8.25 -17.66 -10.28
N ALA A 160 -7.32 -17.62 -11.25
CA ALA A 160 -6.57 -18.79 -11.68
C ALA A 160 -5.75 -19.40 -10.53
N LEU A 161 -5.07 -18.56 -9.75
CA LEU A 161 -4.29 -18.99 -8.58
C LEU A 161 -5.19 -19.54 -7.47
N SER A 162 -6.29 -18.84 -7.14
CA SER A 162 -7.24 -19.32 -6.12
C SER A 162 -7.90 -20.65 -6.52
N GLU A 163 -8.20 -20.84 -7.81
CA GLU A 163 -8.75 -22.08 -8.35
C GLU A 163 -7.75 -23.22 -8.23
N TYR A 164 -6.52 -22.98 -8.66
CA TYR A 164 -5.45 -23.95 -8.58
C TYR A 164 -5.22 -24.41 -7.14
N LEU A 165 -5.10 -23.46 -6.20
CA LEU A 165 -4.98 -23.76 -4.78
C LEU A 165 -6.18 -24.56 -4.27
N SER A 166 -7.41 -24.18 -4.64
CA SER A 166 -8.62 -24.88 -4.17
C SER A 166 -8.70 -26.35 -4.59
N ALA A 167 -8.03 -26.71 -5.69
CA ALA A 167 -7.97 -28.06 -6.22
C ALA A 167 -6.80 -28.90 -5.65
N ARG A 168 -5.89 -28.29 -4.87
CA ARG A 168 -4.80 -29.03 -4.22
C ARG A 168 -5.33 -29.96 -3.13
N LYS A 169 -4.71 -31.13 -3.00
CA LYS A 169 -5.00 -32.08 -1.91
C LYS A 169 -4.44 -31.61 -0.57
N GLU A 170 -3.23 -31.07 -0.59
CA GLU A 170 -2.53 -30.59 0.60
C GLU A 170 -2.45 -29.06 0.59
N LEU A 171 -2.98 -28.48 1.67
CA LEU A 171 -3.06 -27.03 1.90
C LEU A 171 -2.77 -26.73 3.38
N PRO A 172 -1.52 -26.92 3.86
CA PRO A 172 -1.15 -26.73 5.26
C PRO A 172 -1.48 -25.32 5.78
N GLY A 173 -1.47 -24.28 4.93
CA GLY A 173 -1.85 -22.91 5.31
C GLY A 173 -3.21 -22.47 4.75
N ARG A 174 -4.16 -23.39 4.53
CA ARG A 174 -5.50 -23.08 4.00
C ARG A 174 -6.15 -21.87 4.68
N GLU A 175 -6.16 -21.88 6.01
CA GLU A 175 -6.88 -20.91 6.85
C GLU A 175 -6.28 -19.50 6.83
N VAL A 176 -5.05 -19.34 6.34
CA VAL A 176 -4.36 -18.03 6.29
C VAL A 176 -4.32 -17.42 4.88
N SER A 177 -4.77 -18.16 3.86
CA SER A 177 -4.71 -17.73 2.46
C SER A 177 -5.85 -16.79 2.10
N VAL A 178 -5.48 -15.56 1.73
CA VAL A 178 -6.37 -14.53 1.20
C VAL A 178 -6.94 -14.96 -0.16
N LEU A 179 -6.16 -15.64 -1.02
CA LEU A 179 -6.65 -16.15 -2.31
C LEU A 179 -7.79 -17.17 -2.11
N LEU A 180 -7.60 -18.14 -1.20
CA LEU A 180 -8.62 -19.15 -0.91
C LEU A 180 -9.85 -18.56 -0.23
N ALA A 181 -9.65 -17.68 0.75
CA ALA A 181 -10.76 -17.00 1.45
C ALA A 181 -11.56 -16.09 0.51
N SER A 182 -10.90 -15.41 -0.43
CA SER A 182 -11.55 -14.58 -1.45
C SER A 182 -12.46 -15.43 -2.33
N ARG A 183 -11.95 -16.56 -2.83
CA ARG A 183 -12.73 -17.52 -3.62
C ARG A 183 -13.92 -18.09 -2.84
N ALA A 184 -13.69 -18.51 -1.60
CA ALA A 184 -14.75 -19.09 -0.75
C ALA A 184 -15.87 -18.10 -0.44
N SER A 185 -15.54 -16.81 -0.29
CA SER A 185 -16.48 -15.74 0.07
C SER A 185 -17.06 -14.99 -1.13
N GLY A 186 -16.65 -15.35 -2.36
CA GLY A 186 -17.03 -14.62 -3.58
C GLY A 186 -16.49 -13.18 -3.65
N VAL A 187 -15.45 -12.87 -2.87
CA VAL A 187 -14.77 -11.56 -2.93
C VAL A 187 -13.86 -11.54 -4.15
N PRO A 188 -13.99 -10.57 -5.07
CA PRO A 188 -13.10 -10.47 -6.21
C PRO A 188 -11.65 -10.27 -5.77
N VAL A 189 -10.75 -11.05 -6.38
CA VAL A 189 -9.30 -10.94 -6.18
C VAL A 189 -8.61 -10.76 -7.52
N THR A 190 -7.74 -9.75 -7.62
CA THR A 190 -6.91 -9.49 -8.79
C THR A 190 -5.43 -9.57 -8.42
N VAL A 191 -4.58 -10.02 -9.35
CA VAL A 191 -3.13 -10.06 -9.21
C VAL A 191 -2.50 -9.33 -10.39
N HIS A 192 -1.69 -8.31 -10.10
CA HIS A 192 -1.05 -7.47 -11.09
C HIS A 192 0.44 -7.78 -11.16
N ALA A 193 0.83 -8.47 -12.24
CA ALA A 193 2.20 -8.89 -12.46
C ALA A 193 3.12 -7.70 -12.78
N ALA A 194 4.26 -7.64 -12.11
CA ALA A 194 5.41 -6.83 -12.48
C ALA A 194 6.42 -7.73 -13.21
N LEU A 195 6.32 -7.80 -14.54
CA LEU A 195 7.17 -8.68 -15.36
C LEU A 195 8.65 -8.45 -15.06
N GLY A 196 9.36 -9.55 -14.78
CA GLY A 196 10.77 -9.56 -14.37
C GLY A 196 11.03 -9.33 -12.87
N ALA A 197 10.04 -8.92 -12.07
CA ALA A 197 10.22 -8.66 -10.64
C ALA A 197 9.81 -9.85 -9.73
N GLU A 198 8.88 -10.69 -10.19
CA GLU A 198 8.41 -11.86 -9.45
C GLU A 198 9.26 -13.09 -9.70
N ILE A 199 9.50 -13.88 -8.66
CA ILE A 199 10.39 -15.03 -8.72
C ILE A 199 9.91 -16.13 -9.69
N ILE A 200 8.60 -16.25 -9.91
CA ILE A 200 8.03 -17.23 -10.83
C ILE A 200 8.40 -16.98 -12.30
N HIS A 201 8.85 -15.78 -12.65
CA HIS A 201 9.27 -15.42 -14.01
C HIS A 201 10.61 -16.05 -14.41
N GLN A 202 11.44 -16.42 -13.44
CA GLN A 202 12.75 -17.03 -13.66
C GLN A 202 12.62 -18.52 -14.04
N HIS A 203 11.48 -19.12 -13.73
CA HIS A 203 11.24 -20.55 -13.89
C HIS A 203 11.10 -20.95 -15.38
N PRO A 204 11.63 -22.11 -15.82
CA PRO A 204 11.56 -22.54 -17.23
C PRO A 204 10.15 -22.68 -17.82
N THR A 205 9.14 -22.78 -16.96
CA THR A 205 7.73 -22.90 -17.36
C THR A 205 7.00 -21.55 -17.46
N ALA A 206 7.69 -20.43 -17.21
CA ALA A 206 7.09 -19.11 -17.31
C ALA A 206 6.67 -18.81 -18.76
N ASP A 207 5.40 -18.43 -18.93
CA ASP A 207 4.86 -17.98 -20.21
C ASP A 207 4.42 -16.52 -20.09
N GLY A 208 5.21 -15.62 -20.71
CA GLY A 208 4.93 -14.19 -20.70
C GLY A 208 3.59 -13.81 -21.31
N ALA A 209 3.09 -14.59 -22.28
CA ALA A 209 1.76 -14.37 -22.86
C ALA A 209 0.66 -14.72 -21.85
N ALA A 210 0.78 -15.85 -21.14
CA ALA A 210 -0.17 -16.24 -20.10
C ALA A 210 -0.18 -15.26 -18.92
N ILE A 211 1.01 -14.87 -18.44
CA ILE A 211 1.16 -13.87 -17.36
C ILE A 211 0.54 -12.53 -17.79
N GLY A 212 0.88 -12.04 -18.99
CA GLY A 212 0.34 -10.81 -19.52
C GLY A 212 -1.18 -10.84 -19.70
N ALA A 213 -1.72 -11.93 -20.25
CA ALA A 213 -3.15 -12.09 -20.48
C ALA A 213 -3.95 -12.10 -19.17
N THR A 214 -3.52 -12.88 -18.19
CA THR A 214 -4.18 -13.01 -16.88
C THR A 214 -4.06 -11.73 -16.05
N SER A 215 -2.89 -11.09 -16.00
CA SER A 215 -2.67 -9.81 -15.32
C SER A 215 -3.48 -8.66 -15.97
N HIS A 216 -3.55 -8.62 -17.29
CA HIS A 216 -4.34 -7.61 -18.00
C HIS A 216 -5.85 -7.82 -17.84
N ARG A 217 -6.31 -9.08 -17.74
CA ARG A 217 -7.70 -9.40 -17.39
C ARG A 217 -8.04 -8.88 -16.01
N ASP A 218 -7.14 -9.08 -15.05
CA ASP A 218 -7.27 -8.57 -13.68
C ASP A 218 -7.25 -7.04 -13.62
N PHE A 219 -6.45 -6.36 -14.46
CA PHE A 219 -6.53 -4.90 -14.62
C PHE A 219 -7.93 -4.44 -15.05
N LYS A 220 -8.54 -5.10 -16.04
CA LYS A 220 -9.91 -4.78 -16.49
C LYS A 220 -10.94 -5.01 -15.38
N ARG A 221 -10.78 -6.07 -14.59
CA ARG A 221 -11.66 -6.37 -13.46
C ARG A 221 -11.54 -5.36 -12.35
N LEU A 222 -10.32 -4.98 -11.99
CA LEU A 222 -10.11 -3.90 -11.03
C LEU A 222 -10.83 -2.63 -11.49
N ALA A 223 -10.63 -2.21 -12.74
CA ALA A 223 -11.35 -1.06 -13.30
C ALA A 223 -12.88 -1.21 -13.26
N GLY A 224 -13.40 -2.44 -13.39
CA GLY A 224 -14.83 -2.77 -13.26
C GLY A 224 -15.36 -2.76 -11.82
N ILE A 225 -14.51 -2.96 -10.82
CA ILE A 225 -14.86 -2.91 -9.38
C ILE A 225 -14.93 -1.47 -8.89
N LEU A 226 -14.05 -0.59 -9.37
CA LEU A 226 -13.91 0.77 -8.84
C LEU A 226 -15.18 1.66 -8.91
N PRO A 227 -16.14 1.52 -9.85
CA PRO A 227 -17.37 2.29 -9.83
C PRO A 227 -18.15 2.18 -8.51
N ASP A 228 -18.07 1.04 -7.83
CA ASP A 228 -18.76 0.78 -6.55
C ASP A 228 -18.17 1.57 -5.36
N LEU A 229 -17.07 2.30 -5.58
CA LEU A 229 -16.53 3.26 -4.62
C LEU A 229 -17.37 4.55 -4.53
N ASP A 230 -18.19 4.86 -5.54
CA ASP A 230 -18.85 6.17 -5.64
C ASP A 230 -19.77 6.45 -4.44
N GLY A 231 -19.61 7.64 -3.84
CA GLY A 231 -20.47 8.09 -2.75
C GLY A 231 -20.28 7.30 -1.45
N GLY A 232 -19.03 7.10 -1.04
CA GLY A 232 -18.68 6.64 0.30
C GLY A 232 -17.86 5.35 0.39
N GLY A 233 -17.33 4.83 -0.73
CA GLY A 233 -16.43 3.68 -0.69
C GLY A 233 -15.04 4.00 -0.12
N VAL A 234 -14.22 2.97 0.03
CA VAL A 234 -12.86 3.08 0.58
C VAL A 234 -11.86 2.33 -0.29
N VAL A 235 -10.69 2.93 -0.52
CA VAL A 235 -9.51 2.24 -1.06
C VAL A 235 -8.37 2.32 -0.05
N LEU A 236 -7.74 1.18 0.20
CA LEU A 236 -6.61 1.03 1.12
C LEU A 236 -5.38 0.59 0.34
N ASN A 237 -4.29 1.36 0.38
CA ASN A 237 -2.98 0.91 -0.09
C ASN A 237 -2.20 0.35 1.09
N LEU A 238 -2.03 -0.97 1.12
CA LEU A 238 -1.36 -1.71 2.19
C LEU A 238 -0.05 -2.28 1.66
N GLY A 239 1.06 -1.59 1.94
CA GLY A 239 2.42 -2.13 1.74
C GLY A 239 2.88 -2.26 0.28
N SER A 240 2.32 -1.49 -0.66
CA SER A 240 2.82 -1.37 -2.03
C SER A 240 3.20 0.07 -2.36
N ALA A 241 4.51 0.34 -2.45
CA ALA A 241 5.04 1.69 -2.70
C ALA A 241 4.78 2.22 -4.12
N VAL A 242 4.79 1.35 -5.13
CA VAL A 242 4.78 1.78 -6.55
C VAL A 242 3.72 1.05 -7.37
N LEU A 243 3.76 -0.29 -7.43
CA LEU A 243 2.96 -1.03 -8.41
C LEU A 243 1.45 -0.82 -8.23
N MET A 244 0.91 -1.07 -7.03
CA MET A 244 -0.52 -0.93 -6.79
C MET A 244 -1.02 0.52 -6.92
N PRO A 245 -0.32 1.56 -6.40
CA PRO A 245 -0.67 2.95 -6.68
C PRO A 245 -0.78 3.27 -8.18
N GLU A 246 0.19 2.81 -8.98
CA GLU A 246 0.21 3.04 -10.43
C GLU A 246 -0.93 2.31 -11.13
N VAL A 247 -1.14 1.02 -10.82
CA VAL A 247 -2.25 0.22 -11.36
C VAL A 247 -3.60 0.85 -11.01
N PHE A 248 -3.80 1.24 -9.75
CA PHE A 248 -5.03 1.88 -9.27
C PHE A 248 -5.33 3.17 -10.01
N LEU A 249 -4.33 4.04 -10.19
CA LEU A 249 -4.54 5.30 -10.89
C LEU A 249 -5.04 5.10 -12.32
N LYS A 250 -4.50 4.09 -13.02
CA LYS A 250 -4.93 3.76 -14.39
C LYS A 250 -6.30 3.09 -14.40
N ALA A 251 -6.56 2.16 -13.49
CA ALA A 251 -7.87 1.53 -13.34
C ALA A 251 -8.97 2.54 -12.99
N LEU A 252 -8.68 3.49 -12.10
CA LEU A 252 -9.58 4.58 -11.71
C LEU A 252 -9.86 5.51 -12.89
N THR A 253 -8.85 5.78 -13.71
CA THR A 253 -9.01 6.57 -14.94
C THR A 253 -9.95 5.89 -15.92
N VAL A 254 -9.80 4.58 -16.15
CA VAL A 254 -10.72 3.78 -16.97
C VAL A 254 -12.13 3.80 -16.38
N ALA A 255 -12.28 3.54 -15.08
CA ALA A 255 -13.57 3.56 -14.39
C ALA A 255 -14.28 4.91 -14.58
N ARG A 256 -13.56 6.02 -14.37
CA ARG A 256 -14.08 7.38 -14.56
C ARG A 256 -14.42 7.69 -16.01
N ASN A 257 -13.60 7.26 -16.95
CA ASN A 257 -13.87 7.47 -18.36
C ASN A 257 -15.17 6.77 -18.80
N LEU A 258 -15.38 5.54 -18.36
CA LEU A 258 -16.58 4.75 -18.68
C LEU A 258 -17.84 5.20 -17.93
N ASN A 259 -17.69 5.86 -16.77
CA ASN A 259 -18.81 6.19 -15.87
C ASN A 259 -19.03 7.70 -15.67
N GLY A 260 -18.72 8.53 -16.68
CA GLY A 260 -19.02 9.96 -16.64
C GLY A 260 -18.30 10.72 -15.51
N GLY A 261 -17.07 10.31 -15.20
CA GLY A 261 -16.24 10.89 -14.15
C GLY A 261 -16.42 10.29 -12.75
N ARG A 262 -17.19 9.21 -12.58
CA ARG A 262 -17.35 8.45 -11.32
C ARG A 262 -16.40 7.24 -11.26
N PRO A 263 -15.88 6.83 -10.09
CA PRO A 263 -16.30 7.22 -8.74
C PRO A 263 -15.72 8.56 -8.25
N LYS A 264 -16.50 9.23 -7.40
CA LYS A 264 -16.21 10.44 -6.62
C LYS A 264 -16.59 10.22 -5.16
N ASN A 265 -16.15 11.11 -4.27
CA ASN A 265 -16.54 11.13 -2.85
C ASN A 265 -16.29 9.79 -2.12
N PHE A 266 -15.09 9.23 -2.29
CA PHE A 266 -14.63 8.03 -1.59
C PHE A 266 -13.37 8.34 -0.77
N THR A 267 -13.07 7.52 0.22
CA THR A 267 -11.89 7.69 1.07
C THR A 267 -10.73 6.86 0.53
N ALA A 268 -9.55 7.48 0.40
CA ALA A 268 -8.32 6.79 0.04
C ALA A 268 -7.32 6.86 1.21
N CYS A 269 -6.84 5.72 1.67
CA CYS A 269 -5.86 5.62 2.74
C CYS A 269 -4.60 4.91 2.24
N ASP A 270 -3.45 5.54 2.44
CA ASP A 270 -2.15 4.92 2.22
C ASP A 270 -1.50 4.56 3.56
N CYS A 271 -1.16 3.28 3.72
CA CYS A 271 -0.55 2.71 4.91
C CYS A 271 0.90 2.25 4.67
N ASP A 272 1.58 2.77 3.65
CA ASP A 272 2.98 2.44 3.39
C ASP A 272 3.96 3.12 4.37
N MET A 273 5.11 2.48 4.58
CA MET A 273 6.07 2.78 5.65
C MET A 273 7.05 3.92 5.30
N GLN A 274 7.16 4.31 4.03
CA GLN A 274 8.13 5.29 3.56
C GLN A 274 7.62 6.73 3.70
N ARG A 275 7.85 7.38 4.85
CA ARG A 275 7.48 8.80 5.08
C ARG A 275 8.56 9.60 5.84
N HIS A 276 9.38 10.40 5.14
CA HIS A 276 10.25 11.41 5.77
C HIS A 276 9.44 12.67 6.17
N TYR A 277 8.59 12.56 7.21
CA TYR A 277 7.66 13.63 7.60
C TYR A 277 8.37 14.93 8.01
N ARG A 278 9.32 14.89 8.95
CA ARG A 278 9.89 16.13 9.53
C ARG A 278 10.67 16.98 8.53
N PRO A 279 11.59 16.42 7.73
CA PRO A 279 12.27 17.21 6.70
C PRO A 279 11.30 17.75 5.65
N ARG A 280 10.37 16.92 5.16
CA ARG A 280 9.34 17.33 4.20
C ARG A 280 8.48 18.47 4.74
N VAL A 281 7.94 18.34 5.94
CA VAL A 281 6.99 19.32 6.47
C VAL A 281 7.70 20.57 7.01
N ASN A 282 8.77 20.43 7.78
CA ASN A 282 9.37 21.57 8.49
C ASN A 282 10.38 22.36 7.65
N VAL A 283 11.03 21.74 6.67
CA VAL A 283 12.06 22.40 5.84
C VAL A 283 11.51 22.68 4.45
N VAL A 284 10.84 21.71 3.85
CA VAL A 284 10.39 21.80 2.46
C VAL A 284 9.05 22.51 2.33
N GLU A 285 8.02 22.13 3.09
CA GLU A 285 6.67 22.65 2.91
C GLU A 285 6.42 23.95 3.69
N ARG A 286 6.46 23.91 5.04
CA ARG A 286 6.05 25.02 5.91
C ARG A 286 6.79 26.34 5.62
N PRO A 287 8.13 26.36 5.45
CA PRO A 287 8.84 27.62 5.22
C PRO A 287 8.51 28.27 3.87
N THR A 288 8.06 27.51 2.87
CA THR A 288 7.76 28.03 1.53
C THR A 288 6.27 28.32 1.28
N LEU A 289 5.40 28.10 2.28
CA LEU A 289 3.95 28.33 2.16
C LEU A 289 3.56 29.78 1.85
N ALA A 290 4.35 30.75 2.31
CA ALA A 290 4.10 32.18 2.10
C ALA A 290 4.73 32.73 0.80
N GLY A 291 5.25 31.85 -0.06
CA GLY A 291 6.05 32.18 -1.25
C GLY A 291 7.40 31.47 -1.22
N GLY A 292 7.87 31.02 -2.39
CA GLY A 292 9.07 30.18 -2.56
C GLY A 292 8.74 28.80 -3.14
N ARG A 293 9.75 27.93 -3.25
CA ARG A 293 9.58 26.56 -3.75
C ARG A 293 10.31 25.57 -2.85
N GLY A 294 9.55 24.69 -2.20
CA GLY A 294 10.10 23.54 -1.49
C GLY A 294 10.66 22.53 -2.48
N ILE A 295 11.89 22.06 -2.25
CA ILE A 295 12.53 20.99 -3.04
C ILE A 295 13.10 19.96 -2.07
N GLN A 296 12.79 18.69 -2.30
CA GLN A 296 13.39 17.56 -1.61
C GLN A 296 14.27 16.79 -2.60
N LEU A 297 15.58 16.78 -2.38
CA LEU A 297 16.53 15.95 -3.14
C LEU A 297 16.93 14.77 -2.25
N THR A 298 16.71 13.55 -2.73
CA THR A 298 17.03 12.31 -2.02
C THR A 298 18.16 11.59 -2.75
N GLY A 299 19.26 11.29 -2.07
CA GLY A 299 20.43 10.63 -2.65
C GLY A 299 21.68 10.80 -1.78
N HIS A 300 22.80 10.22 -2.22
CA HIS A 300 24.09 10.26 -1.55
C HIS A 300 24.72 11.67 -1.59
N HIS A 301 25.26 12.14 -0.46
CA HIS A 301 25.73 13.53 -0.32
C HIS A 301 26.98 13.82 -1.15
N GLU A 302 27.86 12.83 -1.29
CA GLU A 302 29.06 12.83 -2.12
C GLU A 302 28.76 12.96 -3.62
N ILE A 303 27.49 12.80 -4.03
CA ILE A 303 27.02 13.05 -5.39
C ILE A 303 26.22 14.36 -5.43
N LEU A 304 25.19 14.47 -4.59
CA LEU A 304 24.24 15.59 -4.64
C LEU A 304 24.89 16.93 -4.35
N PHE A 305 25.74 17.03 -3.32
CA PHE A 305 26.32 18.32 -2.94
C PHE A 305 27.39 18.80 -3.93
N PRO A 306 28.34 17.97 -4.39
CA PRO A 306 29.29 18.40 -5.42
C PRO A 306 28.63 18.87 -6.72
N MET A 307 27.56 18.21 -7.18
CA MET A 307 26.80 18.64 -8.36
C MET A 307 26.20 20.04 -8.17
N ILE A 308 25.56 20.30 -7.03
CA ILE A 308 25.00 21.62 -6.72
C ILE A 308 26.11 22.67 -6.65
N ALA A 309 27.20 22.36 -5.93
CA ALA A 309 28.31 23.28 -5.75
C ALA A 309 28.97 23.67 -7.09
N TRP A 310 29.30 22.70 -7.94
CA TRP A 310 29.94 22.96 -9.23
C TRP A 310 29.02 23.69 -10.21
N ALA A 311 27.72 23.33 -10.26
CA ALA A 311 26.75 24.03 -11.09
C ALA A 311 26.57 25.50 -10.67
N VAL A 312 26.59 25.79 -9.36
CA VAL A 312 26.57 27.15 -8.83
C VAL A 312 27.84 27.91 -9.22
N LEU A 313 29.02 27.34 -8.96
CA LEU A 313 30.30 27.97 -9.28
C LEU A 313 30.47 28.25 -10.78
N ALA A 314 30.07 27.32 -11.66
CA ALA A 314 30.11 27.52 -13.10
C ALA A 314 29.17 28.63 -13.60
N LYS A 315 28.03 28.84 -12.92
CA LYS A 315 27.10 29.93 -13.23
C LYS A 315 27.57 31.28 -12.69
N LEU A 316 28.26 31.29 -11.55
CA LEU A 316 28.82 32.50 -10.93
C LEU A 316 30.16 32.94 -11.54
N GLY A 317 30.89 32.02 -12.19
CA GLY A 317 32.15 32.28 -12.89
C GLY A 317 32.00 32.88 -14.30
N LYS A 318 30.91 33.59 -14.56
CA LYS A 318 30.68 34.41 -15.76
C LYS A 318 30.33 35.84 -15.36
#